data_AF-A0A6C0DUD0-F1
#
_entry.id   AF-A0A6C0DUD0-F1
#
_cell.length_a   1.000
_cell.length_b   1.000
_cell.length_c   1.000
_cell.angle_alpha   90.00
_cell.angle_beta   90.00
_cell.angle_gamma   90.00
#
_symmetry.space_group_name_H-M   'P 1'
#
loop_
_entity.id
_entity.type
_entity.pdbx_description
1 polymer ?
#
loop_
_entity_poly.entity_id
_entity_poly.type
_entity_poly.pdbx_seq_one_letter_code
_entity_poly.pdbx_strand_id
1 'polypeptide(L)'
;MNYELKHIHGIPYYLDGTTVRTFELVAGKPGANCIAIGTYNATDDSITYYTDWRERVKSNLDAFRGAISAQERDKLRESIIKPTKQRKTTRTPRKTTRSKTAKSE
;
A
#
# COMPACT_ATOMS: atom_id res chain seq x y z
N MET A 1 -12.75 -15.62 21.67
CA MET A 1 -12.64 -14.20 22.05
C MET A 1 -13.86 -13.49 21.50
N ASN A 2 -14.70 -12.92 22.36
CA ASN A 2 -15.93 -12.25 21.95
C ASN A 2 -15.68 -10.74 22.04
N TYR A 3 -15.34 -10.12 20.91
CA TYR A 3 -15.03 -8.69 20.86
C TYR A 3 -16.29 -7.89 20.56
N GLU A 4 -16.55 -6.86 21.36
CA GLU A 4 -17.58 -5.87 21.08
C GLU A 4 -16.97 -4.68 20.35
N LEU A 5 -17.60 -4.21 19.27
CA LEU A 5 -17.17 -2.99 18.57
C LEU A 5 -17.77 -1.77 19.26
N LYS A 6 -16.92 -0.87 19.75
CA LYS A 6 -17.36 0.40 20.33
C LYS A 6 -16.67 1.59 19.68
N HIS A 7 -17.42 2.66 19.51
CA HIS A 7 -16.89 3.93 19.03
C HIS A 7 -16.69 4.85 20.23
N ILE A 8 -15.44 5.20 20.52
CA ILE A 8 -15.09 6.13 21.60
C ILE A 8 -14.58 7.40 20.95
N HIS A 9 -15.27 8.52 21.17
CA HIS A 9 -15.04 9.78 20.44
C HIS A 9 -15.01 9.63 18.90
N GLY A 10 -15.83 8.72 18.36
CA GLY A 10 -15.91 8.45 16.92
C GLY A 10 -14.83 7.53 16.35
N ILE A 11 -13.89 7.07 17.18
CA ILE A 11 -12.83 6.13 16.76
C ILE A 11 -13.27 4.71 17.13
N PRO A 12 -13.26 3.75 16.18
CA PRO A 12 -13.64 2.36 16.46
C PRO A 12 -12.55 1.63 17.26
N TYR A 13 -12.97 0.92 18.30
CA TYR A 13 -12.14 0.04 19.13
C TYR A 13 -12.84 -1.28 19.38
N TYR A 14 -12.05 -2.33 19.63
CA TYR A 14 -12.57 -3.59 20.13
C TYR A 14 -12.50 -3.65 21.64
N LEU A 15 -13.59 -4.07 22.27
CA LEU A 15 -13.70 -4.30 23.70
C LEU A 15 -13.71 -5.79 24.00
N ASP A 16 -12.93 -6.18 24.99
CA ASP A 16 -12.90 -7.50 25.60
C ASP A 16 -13.14 -7.31 27.10
N GLY A 17 -14.42 -7.34 27.50
CA GLY A 17 -14.86 -6.83 28.80
C GLY A 17 -14.58 -5.33 28.93
N THR A 18 -13.67 -4.95 29.82
CA THR A 18 -13.22 -3.56 30.00
C THR A 18 -11.93 -3.25 29.26
N THR A 19 -11.28 -4.24 28.62
CA THR A 19 -10.01 -4.04 27.94
C THR A 19 -10.25 -3.49 26.54
N VAL A 20 -9.61 -2.37 26.23
CA VAL A 20 -9.65 -1.73 24.92
C VAL A 20 -8.50 -2.26 24.08
N ARG A 21 -8.83 -2.70 22.87
CA ARG A 21 -7.89 -3.18 21.87
C ARG A 21 -7.97 -2.35 20.59
N THR A 22 -6.85 -2.32 19.85
CA THR A 22 -6.78 -1.72 18.51
C THR A 22 -7.76 -2.40 17.55
N PHE A 23 -8.28 -1.61 16.61
CA PHE A 23 -9.13 -2.09 15.54
C PHE A 23 -8.28 -2.60 14.38
N GLU A 24 -7.98 -3.90 14.36
CA GLU A 24 -7.35 -4.57 13.22
C GLU A 24 -8.29 -5.61 12.61
N LEU A 25 -8.50 -5.52 11.30
CA LEU A 25 -9.33 -6.45 10.55
C LEU A 25 -8.45 -7.44 9.77
N VAL A 26 -8.71 -8.72 9.97
CA VAL A 26 -8.18 -9.80 9.12
C VAL A 26 -9.39 -10.53 8.53
N ALA A 27 -9.52 -10.48 7.20
CA ALA A 27 -10.67 -11.06 6.47
C ALA A 27 -12.05 -10.63 7.01
N GLY A 28 -12.19 -9.36 7.43
CA GLY A 28 -13.47 -8.80 7.92
C GLY A 28 -13.83 -9.18 9.35
N LYS A 29 -12.95 -9.88 10.08
CA LYS A 29 -13.09 -10.20 11.50
C LYS A 29 -11.98 -9.53 12.31
N PRO A 30 -12.16 -9.31 13.62
CA PRO A 30 -11.07 -8.88 14.49
C PRO A 30 -9.88 -9.82 14.33
N GLY A 31 -8.73 -9.28 13.95
CA GLY A 31 -7.51 -10.05 13.76
C GLY A 31 -6.96 -10.61 15.07
N ALA A 32 -6.13 -11.65 15.00
CA ALA A 32 -5.36 -12.12 16.15
C ALA A 32 -4.38 -11.05 16.67
N ASN A 33 -4.08 -10.05 15.84
CA ASN A 33 -3.12 -8.99 16.11
C ASN A 33 -3.75 -7.78 16.84
N CYS A 34 -4.99 -7.86 17.32
CA CYS A 34 -5.60 -6.79 18.11
C CYS A 34 -4.83 -6.58 19.42
N ILE A 35 -4.18 -5.42 19.54
CA ILE A 35 -3.27 -5.08 20.64
C ILE A 35 -4.07 -4.40 21.76
N ALA A 36 -3.90 -4.88 22.99
CA ALA A 36 -4.47 -4.22 24.17
C ALA A 36 -3.72 -2.92 24.48
N ILE A 37 -4.46 -1.81 24.46
CA ILE A 37 -3.93 -0.44 24.58
C ILE A 37 -4.36 0.27 25.85
N GLY A 38 -5.40 -0.23 26.53
CA GLY A 38 -5.88 0.37 27.76
C GLY A 38 -7.16 -0.26 28.28
N THR A 39 -7.80 0.44 29.20
CA THR A 39 -9.09 0.06 29.79
C THR A 39 -10.13 1.14 29.52
N TYR A 40 -11.35 0.71 29.26
CA TYR A 40 -12.48 1.59 29.02
C TYR A 40 -13.13 1.98 30.34
N ASN A 41 -13.34 3.28 30.52
CA ASN A 41 -14.10 3.86 31.61
C ASN A 41 -15.47 4.29 31.09
N ALA A 42 -16.52 3.59 31.55
CA ALA A 42 -17.90 3.84 31.12
C ALA A 42 -18.49 5.14 31.68
N THR A 43 -17.96 5.65 32.80
CA THR A 43 -18.48 6.87 33.45
C THR A 43 -18.16 8.10 32.61
N ASP A 44 -16.93 8.18 32.12
CA ASP A 44 -16.40 9.35 31.39
C ASP A 44 -16.35 9.11 29.87
N ASP A 45 -16.86 7.97 29.42
CA ASP A 45 -16.75 7.46 28.04
C ASP A 45 -15.33 7.62 27.46
N SER A 46 -14.32 7.19 28.22
CA SER A 46 -12.92 7.44 27.89
C SER A 46 -12.04 6.20 28.01
N ILE A 47 -10.83 6.28 27.45
CA ILE A 47 -9.83 5.21 27.51
C ILE A 47 -8.71 5.64 28.45
N THR A 48 -8.46 4.84 29.48
CA THR A 48 -7.23 4.91 30.27
C THR A 48 -6.18 4.06 29.58
N TYR A 49 -5.23 4.71 28.90
CA TYR A 49 -4.18 4.01 28.18
C TYR A 49 -3.14 3.40 29.12
N TYR A 50 -2.64 2.21 28.78
CA TYR A 50 -1.49 1.63 29.47
C TYR A 50 -0.24 2.45 29.22
N THR A 51 0.68 2.56 30.17
CA THR A 51 1.88 3.42 30.02
C THR A 51 2.74 3.06 28.80
N ASP A 52 2.75 1.78 28.41
CA ASP A 52 3.53 1.20 27.32
C ASP A 52 2.72 0.98 26.02
N TRP A 53 1.54 1.59 25.90
CA TRP A 53 0.66 1.35 24.76
C TRP A 53 1.31 1.74 23.42
N ARG A 54 2.16 2.77 23.41
CA ARG A 54 2.82 3.28 22.21
C ARG A 54 3.83 2.29 21.68
N GLU A 55 4.61 1.69 22.57
CA GLU A 55 5.61 0.68 22.27
C GLU A 55 4.96 -0.57 21.69
N ARG A 56 3.82 -0.99 22.26
CA ARG A 56 3.07 -2.16 21.77
C ARG A 56 2.59 -1.97 20.33
N VAL A 57 2.03 -0.80 20.01
CA VAL A 57 1.41 -0.54 18.69
C VAL A 57 2.46 -0.16 17.63
N LYS A 58 3.67 0.23 18.04
CA LYS A 58 4.73 0.72 17.14
C LYS A 58 5.05 -0.25 16.00
N SER A 59 5.23 -1.54 16.29
CA SER A 59 5.55 -2.54 15.25
C SER A 59 4.49 -2.61 14.16
N ASN A 60 3.21 -2.59 14.54
CA ASN A 60 2.11 -2.68 13.58
C ASN A 60 1.96 -1.38 12.78
N LEU A 61 2.17 -0.22 13.42
CA LEU A 61 2.21 1.06 12.72
C LEU A 61 3.36 1.15 11.71
N ASP A 62 4.55 0.68 12.07
CA ASP A 62 5.71 0.69 11.19
C ASP A 62 5.50 -0.27 10.00
N ALA A 63 4.93 -1.45 10.24
CA ALA A 63 4.53 -2.38 9.19
C ALA A 63 3.47 -1.78 8.24
N PHE A 64 2.45 -1.13 8.79
CA PHE A 64 1.42 -0.44 8.02
C PHE A 64 1.99 0.69 7.15
N ARG A 65 2.85 1.54 7.73
CA ARG A 65 3.55 2.61 7.00
C ARG A 65 4.43 2.04 5.88
N GLY A 66 5.14 0.94 6.16
CA GLY A 66 5.93 0.22 5.17
C GLY A 66 5.08 -0.28 3.99
N ALA A 67 3.91 -0.87 4.28
CA ALA A 67 2.99 -1.37 3.26
C ALA A 67 2.44 -0.26 2.34
N ILE A 68 2.08 0.90 2.89
CA ILE A 68 1.64 2.07 2.10
C ILE A 68 2.74 2.49 1.12
N SER A 69 3.99 2.62 1.61
CA SER A 69 5.12 3.06 0.79
C SER A 69 5.44 2.12 -0.39
N ALA A 70 5.09 0.82 -0.27
CA ALA A 70 5.24 -0.15 -1.34
C ALA A 70 4.10 -0.02 -2.38
N GLN A 71 2.86 0.12 -1.91
CA GLN A 71 1.69 0.24 -2.79
C GLN A 71 1.71 1.52 -3.65
N GLU A 72 2.21 2.64 -3.12
CA GLU A 72 2.31 3.89 -3.89
C GLU A 72 3.42 3.82 -4.95
N ARG A 73 4.58 3.23 -4.64
CA ARG A 73 5.69 3.11 -5.60
C ARG A 73 5.34 2.26 -6.81
N ASP A 74 4.69 1.12 -6.61
CA ASP A 74 4.42 0.19 -7.71
C ASP A 74 3.29 0.71 -8.62
N LYS A 75 2.26 1.35 -8.04
CA LYS A 75 1.24 2.06 -8.84
C LYS A 75 1.81 3.24 -9.65
N LEU A 76 2.79 3.97 -9.11
CA LEU A 76 3.47 5.04 -9.84
C LEU A 76 4.29 4.48 -11.02
N ARG A 77 4.92 3.32 -10.84
CA ARG A 77 5.70 2.65 -11.90
C ARG A 77 4.83 2.11 -13.03
N GLU A 78 3.61 1.67 -12.71
CA GLU A 78 2.62 1.22 -13.70
C GLU A 78 1.98 2.38 -14.46
N SER A 79 1.75 3.53 -13.80
CA SER A 79 1.13 4.70 -14.43
C SER A 79 2.07 5.57 -15.26
N ILE A 80 3.39 5.45 -15.06
CA ILE A 80 4.38 6.05 -15.96
C ILE A 80 4.36 5.28 -17.28
N ILE A 81 3.59 5.79 -18.24
CA ILE A 81 3.65 5.38 -19.65
C ILE A 81 5.09 5.55 -20.10
N LYS A 82 5.84 4.45 -20.16
CA LYS A 82 7.20 4.46 -20.69
C LYS A 82 7.10 4.90 -22.15
N PRO A 83 7.75 6.00 -22.58
CA PRO A 83 7.72 6.39 -23.97
C PRO A 83 8.25 5.23 -24.81
N THR A 84 7.37 4.66 -25.63
CA THR A 84 7.72 3.59 -26.55
C THR A 84 8.78 4.17 -27.48
N LYS A 85 10.03 3.70 -27.36
CA LYS A 85 11.10 4.07 -28.29
C LYS A 85 10.57 3.84 -29.70
N GLN A 86 10.32 4.93 -30.42
CA GLN A 86 9.91 4.89 -31.82
C GLN A 86 11.04 4.17 -32.56
N ARG A 87 10.82 2.89 -32.92
CA ARG A 87 11.72 2.16 -33.81
C ARG A 87 11.71 2.95 -35.11
N LYS A 88 12.78 3.69 -35.39
CA LYS A 88 13.03 4.28 -36.72
C LYS A 88 12.92 3.15 -37.74
N THR A 89 11.82 3.13 -38.46
CA THR A 89 11.57 2.18 -39.52
C THR A 89 12.49 2.49 -40.70
N THR A 90 13.25 1.46 -41.07
CA THR A 90 13.65 1.09 -42.43
C THR A 90 14.55 2.06 -43.21
N ARG A 91 15.87 1.76 -43.20
CA ARG A 91 16.82 2.21 -44.24
C ARG A 91 16.26 1.82 -45.61
N THR A 92 16.03 2.80 -46.47
CA THR A 92 15.72 2.60 -47.89
C THR A 92 16.89 1.89 -48.59
N PRO A 93 16.65 0.84 -49.40
CA PRO A 93 17.69 0.22 -50.20
C PRO A 93 18.07 1.14 -51.37
N ARG A 94 19.36 1.48 -51.47
CA ARG A 94 19.92 2.26 -52.58
C ARG A 94 19.93 1.37 -53.83
N LYS A 95 19.04 1.64 -54.79
CA LYS A 95 19.08 1.06 -56.14
C LYS A 95 20.40 1.44 -56.81
N THR A 96 21.28 0.48 -57.04
CA THR A 96 22.46 0.63 -57.88
C THR A 96 22.07 0.34 -59.33
N THR A 97 21.78 1.37 -60.12
CA THR A 97 21.71 1.25 -61.58
C THR A 97 23.13 1.29 -62.14
N ARG A 98 23.62 0.12 -62.56
CA ARG A 98 24.85 -0.06 -63.33
C ARG A 98 24.54 0.28 -64.79
N SER A 99 24.88 1.49 -65.23
CA SER A 99 24.83 1.85 -66.65
C SER A 99 26.01 1.19 -67.37
N LYS A 100 25.70 0.25 -68.25
CA LYS A 100 26.62 -0.40 -69.18
C LYS A 100 27.12 0.67 -70.17
N THR A 101 28.42 0.90 -70.21
CA THR A 101 29.09 1.58 -71.33
C THR A 101 28.88 0.76 -72.60
N ALA A 102 28.15 1.32 -73.57
CA ALA A 102 28.12 0.81 -74.93
C ALA A 102 29.23 1.51 -75.73
N LYS A 103 30.14 0.70 -76.30
CA LYS A 103 31.11 1.08 -77.31
C LYS A 103 30.44 1.05 -78.69
N SER A 104 30.73 2.05 -79.51
CA SER A 104 30.70 2.07 -80.99
C SER A 104 30.92 3.51 -81.43
N GLU A 105 31.72 3.87 -82.42
CA GLU A 105 32.78 3.28 -83.24
C GLU A 105 33.54 4.50 -83.81
#